data_AF-A0A5K0XQI5-F1
#
_entry.id   AF-A0A5K0XQI5-F1
#
_cell.length_a   1.000
_cell.length_b   1.000
_cell.length_c   1.000
_cell.angle_alpha   90.00
_cell.angle_beta   90.00
_cell.angle_gamma   90.00
#
_symmetry.space_group_name_H-M   'P 1'
#
loop_
_entity.id
_entity.type
_entity.pdbx_description
1 polymer ?
#
loop_
_entity_poly.entity_id
_entity_poly.type
_entity_poly.pdbx_seq_one_letter_code
_entity_poly.pdbx_strand_id
1 'polypeptide(L)' 'VDAFTDVPFKGNPAVVCVLEEERDGHWMQEAAKEFGICVTAFVRPASRECTPPENGDAIFHLRWFTPVTE' A
#
# COMPACT_ATOMS: atom_id res chain seq x y z
N VAL A 1 8.54 -3.05 4.22
CA VAL A 1 9.68 -2.37 3.55
C VAL A 1 10.26 -1.35 4.49
N ASP A 2 11.56 -1.07 4.38
CA ASP A 2 12.21 0.00 5.12
C ASP A 2 12.55 1.12 4.13
N ALA A 3 11.80 2.23 4.19
CA ALA A 3 11.93 3.32 3.22
C ALA A 3 13.14 4.21 3.52
N PHE A 4 13.68 4.85 2.47
CA PHE A 4 14.83 5.77 2.51
C PHE A 4 16.14 5.13 2.98
N THR A 5 16.27 3.81 2.84
CA THR A 5 17.50 3.09 3.11
C THR A 5 17.64 1.88 2.19
N ASP A 6 18.88 1.46 1.99
CA ASP A 6 19.29 0.20 1.37
C ASP A 6 19.73 -0.84 2.42
N VAL A 7 19.75 -0.48 3.71
CA VAL A 7 20.16 -1.34 4.81
C VAL A 7 18.92 -1.83 5.58
N PRO A 8 18.74 -3.15 5.78
CA PRO A 8 17.63 -3.68 6.59
C PRO A 8 17.59 -3.10 8.01
N PHE A 9 16.40 -2.85 8.54
CA PHE A 9 16.16 -2.31 9.89
C PHE A 9 16.73 -0.90 10.11
N LYS A 10 16.92 -0.14 9.03
CA LYS A 10 17.22 1.30 9.04
C LYS A 10 16.11 2.06 8.32
N GLY A 11 16.12 3.38 8.38
CA GLY A 11 15.10 4.18 7.69
C GLY A 11 13.71 4.10 8.33
N ASN A 12 12.67 4.22 7.51
CA ASN A 12 11.27 4.31 7.97
C ASN A 12 10.48 3.04 7.59
N PRO A 13 10.04 2.23 8.58
CA PRO A 13 9.31 1.00 8.28
C PRO A 13 7.88 1.29 7.78
N ALA A 14 7.48 0.57 6.74
CA ALA A 14 6.12 0.60 6.19
C ALA A 14 5.67 -0.82 5.81
N VAL A 15 4.39 -1.12 6.07
CA VAL A 15 3.77 -2.34 5.56
C VAL A 15 3.24 -2.08 4.16
N VAL A 16 3.41 -3.05 3.25
CA VAL A 16 2.83 -3.01 1.91
C VAL A 16 2.04 -4.31 1.70
N CYS A 17 0.73 -4.19 1.53
CA CYS A 17 -0.18 -5.29 1.27
C CYS A 17 -0.62 -5.25 -0.20
N VAL A 18 -0.22 -6.26 -0.97
CA VAL A 18 -0.66 -6.42 -2.36
C VAL A 18 -1.99 -7.17 -2.35
N LEU A 19 -3.04 -6.53 -2.87
CA LEU A 19 -4.39 -7.07 -2.93
C LEU A 19 -4.74 -7.46 -4.37
N GLU A 20 -5.43 -8.59 -4.53
CA GLU A 20 -5.99 -9.01 -5.82
C GLU A 20 -7.23 -8.19 -6.18
N GLU A 21 -8.04 -7.84 -5.17
CA GLU A 21 -9.29 -7.10 -5.30
C GLU A 21 -9.36 -5.98 -4.25
N GLU A 22 -10.22 -4.99 -4.48
CA GLU A 22 -10.44 -3.91 -3.52
C GLU A 22 -11.10 -4.42 -2.24
N ARG A 23 -10.53 -4.03 -1.10
CA ARG A 23 -11.11 -4.28 0.23
C ARG A 23 -11.78 -3.02 0.74
N ASP A 24 -12.74 -3.22 1.63
CA ASP A 24 -13.43 -2.12 2.29
C ASP A 24 -12.47 -1.27 3.15
N GLY A 25 -12.72 0.03 3.22
CA GLY A 25 -11.88 0.97 3.97
C GLY A 25 -11.82 0.68 5.48
N HIS A 26 -12.91 0.21 6.08
CA HIS A 26 -12.92 -0.18 7.49
C HIS A 26 -12.03 -1.39 7.73
N TRP A 27 -12.06 -2.38 6.82
CA TRP A 27 -11.17 -3.53 6.90
C TRP A 27 -9.70 -3.12 6.77
N MET A 28 -9.39 -2.24 5.82
CA MET A 28 -8.03 -1.73 5.62
C MET A 28 -7.52 -0.97 6.87
N GLN A 29 -8.38 -0.16 7.50
CA GLN A 29 -8.05 0.56 8.73
C GLN A 29 -7.79 -0.38 9.92
N GLU A 30 -8.61 -1.42 10.10
CA GLU A 30 -8.41 -2.42 11.16
C GLU A 30 -7.13 -3.24 10.93
N ALA A 31 -6.84 -3.61 9.68
CA ALA A 31 -5.58 -4.27 9.32
C ALA A 31 -4.36 -3.36 9.58
N ALA A 32 -4.43 -2.08 9.20
CA ALA A 32 -3.37 -1.11 9.48
C ALA A 32 -3.13 -0.92 10.99
N LYS A 33 -4.21 -0.97 11.78
CA LYS A 33 -4.16 -0.90 13.24
C LYS A 33 -3.55 -2.15 13.86
N GLU A 34 -3.79 -3.33 13.29
CA GLU A 34 -3.16 -4.59 13.73
C GLU A 34 -1.64 -4.56 13.59
N PHE A 35 -1.12 -4.01 12.48
CA PHE A 35 0.34 -3.85 12.30
C PHE A 35 0.94 -2.85 13.29
N GLY A 36 0.20 -1.78 13.63
CA GLY A 36 0.59 -0.83 14.68
C GLY A 36 1.85 0.00 14.39
N ILE A 37 2.32 0.02 13.13
CA ILE A 37 3.49 0.79 12.69
C ILE A 37 3.07 1.98 11.82
N CYS A 38 4.01 2.91 11.59
CA CYS A 38 3.82 4.23 10.98
C CYS A 38 2.77 4.30 9.85
N VAL A 39 2.89 3.45 8.84
CA VAL A 39 1.95 3.40 7.73
C VAL A 39 1.81 1.99 7.14
N THR A 40 0.60 1.69 6.67
CA THR A 40 0.28 0.51 5.88
C THR A 40 -0.28 0.95 4.53
N ALA A 41 0.37 0.53 3.45
CA ALA A 41 -0.05 0.78 2.07
C ALA A 41 -0.74 -0.44 1.49
N PHE A 42 -1.93 -0.26 0.93
CA PHE A 42 -2.67 -1.28 0.18
C PHE A 42 -2.58 -0.96 -1.30
N VAL A 43 -2.05 -1.90 -2.09
CA VAL A 43 -1.88 -1.75 -3.54
C VAL A 43 -2.66 -2.81 -4.29
N ARG A 44 -3.36 -2.43 -5.35
CA ARG A 44 -4.01 -3.37 -6.28
C ARG A 44 -3.74 -2.99 -7.73
N PRO A 45 -3.67 -3.94 -8.67
CA PRO A 45 -3.61 -3.61 -10.09
C PRO A 45 -4.82 -2.79 -10.52
N ALA A 46 -4.62 -1.78 -11.37
CA ALA A 46 -5.68 -0.94 -11.93
C ALA A 46 -6.41 -1.59 -13.12
N SER A 47 -6.57 -2.91 -13.08
CA SER A 47 -6.97 -3.71 -14.25
C SER A 47 -8.20 -3.13 -14.97
N ARG A 48 -8.07 -2.90 -16.29
CA ARG A 48 -9.10 -2.38 -17.22
C ARG A 48 -9.74 -1.02 -16.90
N GLU A 49 -9.56 -0.48 -15.69
CA GLU A 49 -10.10 0.81 -15.25
C GLU A 49 -9.26 1.99 -15.79
N CYS A 50 -8.00 1.75 -16.13
CA CYS A 50 -7.09 2.78 -16.63
C CYS A 50 -6.41 2.33 -17.93
N THR A 51 -6.31 3.26 -18.90
CA THR A 51 -5.49 3.06 -20.10
C THR A 51 -4.02 2.98 -19.68
N PRO A 52 -3.26 1.93 -20.06
CA PRO A 52 -1.84 1.83 -19.72
C PRO A 52 -1.06 3.04 -20.26
N PRO A 53 -0.03 3.51 -19.54
CA PRO A 53 0.88 4.51 -20.06
C PRO A 53 1.60 3.99 -21.32
N GLU A 54 2.01 4.90 -22.21
CA GLU A 54 2.63 4.57 -23.50
C GLU A 54 3.93 3.76 -23.36
N ASN A 55 4.60 3.86 -22.22
CA ASN A 55 5.83 3.13 -21.91
C ASN A 55 5.58 1.66 -21.51
N GLY A 56 4.33 1.24 -21.35
CA GLY A 56 3.94 -0.13 -21.02
C GLY A 56 4.00 -0.48 -19.53
N ASP A 57 4.20 0.51 -18.65
CA ASP A 57 4.25 0.27 -17.20
C ASP A 57 2.89 -0.16 -16.63
N ALA A 58 2.92 -1.01 -15.61
CA ALA A 58 1.72 -1.41 -14.88
C ALA A 58 1.20 -0.27 -13.98
N ILE A 59 -0.11 -0.01 -14.04
CA ILE A 59 -0.77 0.96 -13.15
C ILE A 59 -1.34 0.22 -11.93
N PHE A 60 -1.17 0.81 -10.76
CA PHE A 60 -1.72 0.33 -9.49
C PHE A 60 -2.55 1.43 -8.81
N HIS A 61 -3.62 1.03 -8.14
CA HIS A 61 -4.27 1.88 -7.15
C HIS A 61 -3.55 1.71 -5.81
N LEU A 62 -3.35 2.83 -5.13
CA LEU A 62 -2.72 2.89 -3.82
C LEU A 62 -3.66 3.62 -2.86
N ARG A 63 -3.88 3.00 -1.70
CA ARG A 63 -4.46 3.64 -0.51
C ARG A 63 -3.51 3.40 0.66
N TRP A 64 -3.36 4.37 1.55
CA TRP A 64 -2.48 4.21 2.71
C TRP A 64 -3.21 4.62 3.97
N PHE A 65 -2.85 3.95 5.07
CA PHE A 65 -3.47 4.15 6.36
C PHE A 65 -2.39 4.24 7.43
N THR A 66 -2.55 5.19 8.33
CA THR A 66 -1.94 5.13 9.66
C THR A 66 -2.79 4.21 10.55
N PRO A 67 -2.31 3.82 11.76
CA PRO A 67 -3.12 3.02 12.69
C PRO A 67 -4.45 3.66 13.14
N VAL A 68 -4.66 4.95 12.88
CA VAL A 68 -5.83 5.71 13.36
C VAL A 68 -6.67 6.36 12.27
N THR A 69 -6.12 6.55 11.07
CA THR A 69 -6.80 7.23 9.95
C THR A 69 -6.15 6.90 8.61
N GLU A 70 -6.90 7.12 7.53
CA GLU A 70 -6.42 7.12 6.14
C GLU A 70 -5.65 8.42 5.82
#